data_AF-A0A133U7U7-F1
#
_entry.id   AF-A0A133U7U7-F1
#
_cell.length_a   1.000
_cell.length_b   1.000
_cell.length_c   1.000
_cell.angle_alpha   90.00
_cell.angle_beta   90.00
_cell.angle_gamma   90.00
#
_symmetry.space_group_name_H-M   'P 1'
#
loop_
_entity.id
_entity.type
_entity.pdbx_description
1 polymer ?
#
loop_
_entity_poly.entity_id
_entity_poly.type
_entity_poly.pdbx_seq_one_letter_code
_entity_poly.pdbx_strand_id
1 'polypeptide(L)'
;MEEIRIGQKSKGKYLSAVFYAFQNNHSRVVVSGLGKKVSKAFDVCEEVTNLLKDVHSSKSESFEVDGKTGVRITLEKEGIQ
;
A
#
# COMPACT_ATOMS: atom_id res chain seq x y z
N MET A 1 -5.34 -11.82 -0.16
CA MET A 1 -5.09 -10.42 0.27
C MET A 1 -3.67 -10.36 0.79
N GLU A 2 -2.85 -9.41 0.32
CA GLU A 2 -1.45 -9.24 0.76
C GLU A 2 -1.30 -7.94 1.55
N GLU A 3 -0.60 -7.94 2.69
CA GLU A 3 -0.28 -6.72 3.47
C GLU A 3 1.22 -6.41 3.39
N ILE A 4 1.56 -5.26 2.80
CA ILE A 4 2.93 -4.73 2.70
C ILE A 4 3.15 -3.67 3.77
N ARG A 5 3.99 -4.01 4.75
CA ARG A 5 4.35 -3.11 5.87
C ARG A 5 5.57 -2.27 5.54
N ILE A 6 5.39 -0.95 5.51
CA ILE A 6 6.45 0.02 5.25
C ILE A 6 7.39 0.13 6.44
N GLY A 7 8.65 -0.25 6.22
CA GLY A 7 9.76 -0.13 7.17
C GLY A 7 10.87 0.79 6.69
N GLN A 8 12.13 0.36 6.84
CA GLN A 8 13.32 1.18 6.56
C GLN A 8 13.82 1.13 5.13
N LYS A 9 13.39 0.14 4.32
CA LYS A 9 13.84 0.01 2.92
C LYS A 9 13.49 1.25 2.07
N SER A 10 14.15 1.37 0.91
CA SER A 10 13.86 2.42 -0.06
C SER A 10 12.44 2.30 -0.60
N LYS A 11 11.85 3.42 -1.05
CA LYS A 11 10.49 3.47 -1.62
C LYS A 11 10.33 2.46 -2.76
N GLY A 12 11.30 2.41 -3.69
CA GLY A 12 11.30 1.49 -4.82
C GLY A 12 11.13 0.01 -4.46
N LYS A 13 11.66 -0.44 -3.31
CA LYS A 13 11.48 -1.84 -2.87
C LYS A 13 10.02 -2.16 -2.52
N TYR A 14 9.27 -1.19 -1.99
CA TYR A 14 7.86 -1.38 -1.69
C TYR A 14 7.00 -1.27 -2.95
N LEU A 15 7.34 -0.38 -3.87
CA LEU A 15 6.69 -0.33 -5.19
C LEU A 15 6.82 -1.67 -5.90
N SER A 16 8.03 -2.23 -5.98
CA SER A 16 8.25 -3.56 -6.57
C SER A 16 7.44 -4.65 -5.88
N ALA A 17 7.29 -4.60 -4.55
CA ALA A 17 6.49 -5.58 -3.82
C ALA A 17 4.99 -5.46 -4.14
N VAL A 18 4.46 -4.23 -4.24
CA VAL A 18 3.06 -3.98 -4.60
C VAL A 18 2.79 -4.44 -6.04
N PHE A 19 3.67 -4.11 -6.98
CA PHE A 19 3.57 -4.56 -8.37
C PHE A 19 3.64 -6.07 -8.48
N TYR A 20 4.56 -6.70 -7.76
CA TYR A 20 4.66 -8.15 -7.72
C TYR A 20 3.36 -8.78 -7.22
N ALA A 21 2.73 -8.24 -6.16
CA ALA A 21 1.45 -8.75 -5.67
C ALA A 21 0.35 -8.67 -6.76
N PHE A 22 0.21 -7.53 -7.44
CA PHE A 22 -0.78 -7.39 -8.52
C PHE A 22 -0.47 -8.27 -9.75
N GLN A 23 0.81 -8.50 -10.07
CA GLN A 23 1.23 -9.42 -11.13
C GLN A 23 0.92 -10.88 -10.80
N ASN A 24 0.87 -11.23 -9.51
CA ASN A 24 0.50 -12.56 -9.02
C ASN A 24 -1.00 -12.70 -8.72
N ASN A 25 -1.84 -11.96 -9.44
CA ASN A 25 -3.31 -12.02 -9.35
C ASN A 25 -3.91 -11.65 -7.98
N HIS A 26 -3.18 -10.93 -7.12
CA HIS A 26 -3.81 -10.34 -5.95
C HIS A 26 -4.68 -9.15 -6.39
N SER A 27 -5.99 -9.27 -6.26
CA SER A 27 -6.93 -8.16 -6.57
C SER A 27 -6.89 -7.03 -5.54
N ARG A 28 -6.39 -7.32 -4.33
CA ARG A 28 -6.31 -6.37 -3.22
C ARG A 28 -4.97 -6.47 -2.49
N VAL A 29 -4.34 -5.32 -2.30
CA VAL A 29 -3.07 -5.15 -1.57
C VAL A 29 -3.26 -4.06 -0.51
N VAL A 30 -2.89 -4.33 0.73
CA VAL A 30 -2.89 -3.34 1.81
C VAL A 30 -1.47 -2.83 2.01
N VAL A 31 -1.26 -1.52 1.94
CA VAL A 31 0.00 -0.87 2.29
C VAL A 31 -0.15 -0.21 3.65
N SER A 32 0.68 -0.58 4.62
CA SER A 32 0.57 -0.04 5.98
C SER A 32 1.87 0.58 6.48
N GLY A 33 1.75 1.68 7.24
CA GLY A 33 2.88 2.43 7.76
C GLY A 33 2.62 2.94 9.17
N LEU A 34 3.64 2.92 10.03
CA LEU A 34 3.55 3.35 11.43
C LEU A 34 4.45 4.56 11.71
N GLY A 35 3.96 5.52 12.49
CA GLY A 35 4.66 6.73 12.90
C GLY A 35 5.24 7.50 11.70
N LYS A 36 6.56 7.69 11.68
CA LYS A 36 7.28 8.38 10.59
C LYS A 36 7.16 7.68 9.22
N LYS A 37 6.60 6.46 9.15
CA LYS A 37 6.41 5.71 7.91
C LYS A 37 5.05 5.93 7.26
N VAL A 38 4.13 6.64 7.92
CA VAL A 38 2.79 6.95 7.39
C VAL A 38 2.90 7.70 6.06
N SER A 39 3.67 8.80 5.98
CA SER A 39 3.86 9.55 4.73
C SER A 39 4.44 8.67 3.62
N LYS A 40 5.45 7.84 3.90
CA LYS A 40 6.00 6.91 2.91
C LYS A 40 4.95 5.89 2.42
N ALA A 41 4.00 5.47 3.26
CA ALA A 41 2.92 4.58 2.83
C ALA A 41 2.00 5.27 1.82
N PHE A 42 1.65 6.54 2.05
CA PHE A 42 0.91 7.34 1.08
C PHE A 42 1.68 7.54 -0.22
N ASP A 43 2.96 7.92 -0.15
CA ASP A 43 3.80 8.11 -1.34
C ASP A 43 3.87 6.84 -2.21
N VAL A 44 3.97 5.66 -1.57
CA VAL A 44 3.98 4.37 -2.27
C VAL A 44 2.64 4.12 -2.95
N CYS A 45 1.53 4.39 -2.27
CA CYS A 45 0.19 4.18 -2.84
C CYS A 45 -0.08 5.11 -4.02
N GLU A 46 0.23 6.40 -3.88
CA GLU A 46 0.07 7.40 -4.94
C GLU A 46 0.87 7.03 -6.19
N GLU A 47 2.14 6.64 -6.01
CA GLU A 47 2.99 6.25 -7.14
C GLU A 47 2.50 4.95 -7.81
N VAL A 48 1.97 3.99 -7.04
CA VAL A 48 1.34 2.79 -7.61
C VAL A 48 0.11 3.16 -8.44
N THR A 49 -0.80 3.98 -7.92
CA THR A 49 -2.01 4.39 -8.66
C THR A 49 -1.71 5.24 -9.89
N ASN A 50 -0.61 5.99 -9.87
CA ASN A 50 -0.14 6.75 -11.04
C ASN A 50 0.46 5.84 -12.13
N LEU A 51 1.11 4.74 -11.73
CA LEU A 51 1.77 3.81 -12.66
C LEU A 51 0.85 2.70 -13.17
N LEU A 52 -0.09 2.24 -12.36
CA LEU A 52 -1.07 1.21 -12.69
C LEU A 52 -2.46 1.84 -12.81
N LYS A 53 -2.88 2.11 -14.05
CA LYS A 53 -4.15 2.81 -14.35
C LYS A 53 -5.40 2.05 -13.90
N ASP A 54 -5.29 0.74 -13.76
CA ASP A 54 -6.35 -0.16 -13.30
C ASP A 54 -6.33 -0.39 -11.79
N VAL A 55 -5.43 0.27 -11.04
CA VAL A 55 -5.37 0.17 -9.58
C VAL A 55 -5.77 1.50 -8.94
N HIS A 56 -6.66 1.46 -7.96
CA HIS A 56 -7.10 2.62 -7.19
C HIS A 56 -7.03 2.37 -5.69
N SER A 57 -7.00 3.45 -4.90
CA SER A 57 -7.13 3.38 -3.45
C SER A 57 -8.60 3.26 -3.06
N SER A 58 -9.00 2.14 -2.47
CA SER A 58 -10.40 1.86 -2.10
C SER A 58 -10.74 2.31 -0.68
N LYS A 59 -9.78 2.24 0.25
CA LYS A 59 -9.99 2.57 1.66
C LYS A 59 -8.70 3.01 2.34
N SER A 60 -8.80 3.97 3.25
CA SER A 60 -7.72 4.33 4.18
C SER A 60 -8.24 4.30 5.61
N GLU A 61 -7.53 3.61 6.50
CA GLU A 61 -7.86 3.47 7.91
C GLU A 61 -6.66 3.90 8.76
N SER A 62 -6.90 4.81 9.70
CA SER A 62 -5.92 5.15 10.73
C SER A 62 -6.06 4.21 11.92
N PHE A 63 -4.94 3.87 12.55
CA PHE A 63 -4.92 3.06 13.76
C PHE A 63 -3.86 3.56 14.74
N GLU A 64 -3.91 3.13 16.00
CA GLU A 64 -2.89 3.43 17.00
C GLU A 64 -2.35 2.14 17.60
N VAL A 65 -1.02 2.03 17.70
CA VAL A 65 -0.31 0.91 18.35
C VAL A 65 0.83 1.49 19.16
N ASP A 66 0.90 1.16 20.45
CA ASP A 66 1.94 1.61 21.38
C ASP A 66 2.14 3.14 21.38
N GLY A 67 1.03 3.90 21.34
CA GLY A 67 1.05 5.37 21.29
C GLY A 67 1.56 5.95 19.96
N LYS A 68 1.68 5.13 18.90
CA LYS A 68 2.07 5.57 17.55
C LYS A 68 0.88 5.45 16.61
N THR A 69 0.58 6.54 15.92
CA THR A 69 -0.38 6.54 14.81
C THR A 69 0.18 5.78 13.62
N GLY A 70 -0.64 4.94 13.01
CA GLY A 70 -0.38 4.23 11.77
C GLY A 70 -1.53 4.37 10.79
N VAL A 71 -1.29 3.95 9.54
CA VAL A 71 -2.28 3.92 8.46
C VAL A 71 -2.26 2.57 7.77
N ARG A 72 -3.43 2.10 7.33
CA ARG A 72 -3.61 1.02 6.35
C ARG A 72 -4.34 1.59 5.14
N ILE A 73 -3.73 1.48 3.98
CA ILE A 73 -4.27 1.96 2.71
C ILE A 73 -4.51 0.73 1.84
N THR A 74 -5.75 0.53 1.39
CA THR A 74 -6.14 -0.60 0.55
C THR A 74 -6.11 -0.17 -0.90
N LEU A 75 -5.32 -0.86 -1.71
CA LEU A 75 -5.27 -0.73 -3.15
C LEU A 75 -6.03 -1.89 -3.79
N GLU A 76 -6.88 -1.60 -4.76
CA GLU A 76 -7.71 -2.57 -5.47
C GLU A 76 -7.53 -2.43 -6.97
N LYS A 77 -7.49 -3.57 -7.66
CA LYS A 77 -7.40 -3.65 -9.12
C LYS A 77 -8.80 -3.78 -9.72
N GLU A 78 -9.17 -2.87 -10.61
CA GLU A 78 -10.42 -2.94 -11.37
C GLU A 78 -10.43 -4.18 -12.29
N GLY A 79 -11.58 -4.85 -12.39
CA GLY A 79 -11.79 -5.93 -13.34
C GLY A 79 -11.43 -7.35 -12.87
N ILE A 80 -11.09 -7.55 -11.59
CA ILE A 80 -11.06 -8.89 -10.99
C ILE A 80 -12.34 -9.07 -10.14
N GLN A 81 -13.41 -9.53 -10.77
CA GLN A 81 -14.56 -10.15 -10.11
C GLN A 81 -14.34 -11.65 -9.97
#